data_AF-A0A9D1LIQ1-F1
#
_entry.id   AF-A0A9D1LIQ1-F1
#
_cell.length_a   1.000
_cell.length_b   1.000
_cell.length_c   1.000
_cell.angle_alpha   90.00
_cell.angle_beta   90.00
_cell.angle_gamma   90.00
#
_symmetry.space_group_name_H-M   'P 1'
#
loop_
_entity.id
_entity.type
_entity.pdbx_description
1 polymer ?
#
loop_
_entity_poly.entity_id
_entity_poly.type
_entity_poly.pdbx_seq_one_letter_code
_entity_poly.pdbx_strand_id
1 'polypeptide(L)'
;MKDKYSFYLQNNNKLFNSDILVVCYEADESEISEYNLTSKSIILFIKSEEINFATLNKDVNYRNIIKKAFDKKDVFLRLQCECLLGMYGDSHCDCEQQRLDSIKLISKHNGIYIHIPQEAQGWGLPYKIKELELQVSGRTQDGKYIGIKNRDDAQKLLLGNEKFQDNRNYKIISDILKNLGLKKNKFILLTDSQRKLDDIKTTGLNVIGYKEYNSNSINVNNLSEYLIKILNGTHAFSQEVLDTILSLIIDRQYNERTLSTLVSIVNKIKYDKNYYLDNVSKKKILNAYNTIICGDEKEYYIGDDNTIKIQNNFCCRVNTSIFKVIKNVLGKNIFDRISLEKLYYFQNKYSNEIVKIRTSKILDIRDDNSEFFKGQHHAEQRIINKDKNKIIQKEVTVSSLKSYFENPNYDYVKRVEMITIISEFDMPGVKVFIKRIPTIDNRVLDVFGKKKDIKEFLDKIIKSNPKVLLNKVTDTRFEDENFTDYNLRFADINAIIEEELKIFNILK
;
A
#
# COMPACT_ATOMS: atom_id res chain seq x y z
N MET A 1 -26.91 36.43 -23.68
CA MET A 1 -26.24 35.19 -23.21
C MET A 1 -25.83 35.41 -21.77
N LYS A 2 -26.17 34.47 -20.86
CA LYS A 2 -25.68 34.49 -19.47
C LYS A 2 -24.16 34.40 -19.52
N ASP A 3 -23.44 35.27 -18.80
CA ASP A 3 -21.98 35.14 -18.68
C ASP A 3 -21.69 33.78 -18.00
N LYS A 4 -20.94 32.89 -18.67
CA LYS A 4 -20.61 31.54 -18.13
C LYS A 4 -19.62 31.60 -16.97
N TYR A 5 -19.17 32.80 -16.56
CA TYR A 5 -18.11 33.00 -15.60
C TYR A 5 -18.64 33.66 -14.33
N SER A 6 -18.33 33.05 -13.19
CA SER A 6 -18.50 33.63 -11.87
C SER A 6 -17.14 33.86 -11.21
N PHE A 7 -16.99 34.96 -10.47
CA PHE A 7 -15.73 35.36 -9.86
C PHE A 7 -15.91 35.54 -8.35
N TYR A 8 -14.95 35.05 -7.58
CA TYR A 8 -14.91 35.23 -6.13
C TYR A 8 -13.48 35.52 -5.69
N LEU A 9 -13.25 36.74 -5.19
CA LEU A 9 -11.99 37.13 -4.57
C LEU A 9 -11.97 36.58 -3.14
N GLN A 10 -11.13 35.59 -2.90
CA GLN A 10 -11.01 34.93 -1.61
C GLN A 10 -9.77 35.44 -0.89
N ASN A 11 -9.98 36.11 0.25
CA ASN A 11 -8.89 36.57 1.09
C ASN A 11 -8.35 35.43 1.96
N ASN A 12 -7.03 35.38 2.16
CA ASN A 12 -6.33 34.43 3.03
C ASN A 12 -6.72 32.95 2.79
N ASN A 13 -6.65 32.49 1.53
CA ASN A 13 -6.90 31.10 1.24
C ASN A 13 -5.83 30.20 1.90
N LYS A 14 -6.28 29.25 2.74
CA LYS A 14 -5.41 28.37 3.53
C LYS A 14 -4.55 27.40 2.71
N LEU A 15 -4.99 27.03 1.51
CA LEU A 15 -4.23 26.12 0.64
C LEU A 15 -3.08 26.85 -0.05
N PHE A 16 -3.33 28.08 -0.47
CA PHE A 16 -2.33 28.90 -1.18
C PHE A 16 -1.55 29.85 -0.26
N ASN A 17 -1.94 29.97 1.02
CA ASN A 17 -1.43 30.95 1.98
C ASN A 17 -1.34 32.37 1.39
N SER A 18 -2.36 32.76 0.62
CA SER A 18 -2.44 34.05 -0.07
C SER A 18 -3.88 34.38 -0.46
N ASP A 19 -4.13 35.63 -0.86
CA ASP A 19 -5.38 35.98 -1.53
C ASP A 19 -5.37 35.38 -2.94
N ILE A 20 -6.52 34.88 -3.37
CA ILE A 20 -6.68 34.27 -4.68
C ILE A 20 -7.97 34.71 -5.33
N LEU A 21 -7.97 34.73 -6.67
CA LEU A 21 -9.19 34.89 -7.44
C LEU A 21 -9.68 33.52 -7.88
N VAL A 22 -10.85 33.13 -7.38
CA VAL A 22 -11.56 31.93 -7.83
C VAL A 22 -12.43 32.28 -9.02
N VAL A 23 -12.33 31.50 -10.08
CA VAL A 23 -13.18 31.60 -11.26
C VAL A 23 -13.92 30.28 -11.44
N CYS A 24 -15.25 30.34 -11.52
CA CYS A 24 -16.07 29.19 -11.88
C CYS A 24 -16.59 29.39 -13.31
N TYR A 25 -16.26 28.45 -14.19
CA TYR A 25 -16.87 28.33 -15.51
C TYR A 25 -18.01 27.32 -15.45
N GLU A 26 -19.22 27.73 -15.86
CA GLU A 26 -20.40 26.88 -15.94
C GLU A 26 -20.54 26.30 -17.36
N ALA A 27 -20.17 25.04 -17.51
CA ALA A 27 -20.33 24.27 -18.74
C ALA A 27 -21.81 23.93 -19.00
N ASP A 28 -22.22 24.02 -20.26
CA ASP A 28 -23.55 23.58 -20.70
C ASP A 28 -23.59 22.06 -20.98
N GLU A 29 -24.78 21.54 -21.26
CA GLU A 29 -24.96 20.09 -21.46
C GLU A 29 -24.20 19.55 -22.68
N SER A 30 -24.02 20.39 -23.72
CA SER A 30 -23.24 20.00 -24.89
C SER A 30 -21.76 19.87 -24.55
N GLU A 31 -21.22 20.82 -23.79
CA GLU A 31 -19.84 20.79 -23.31
C GLU A 31 -19.60 19.64 -22.32
N ILE A 32 -20.53 19.36 -21.42
CA ILE A 32 -20.43 18.23 -20.49
C ILE A 32 -20.23 16.92 -21.25
N SER A 33 -21.07 16.69 -22.27
CA SER A 33 -21.00 15.49 -23.11
C SER A 33 -19.72 15.45 -23.94
N GLU A 34 -19.37 16.55 -24.62
CA GLU A 34 -18.18 16.63 -25.49
C GLU A 34 -16.87 16.41 -24.73
N TYR A 35 -16.78 16.95 -23.51
CA TYR A 35 -15.55 16.93 -22.71
C TYR A 35 -15.56 15.89 -21.59
N ASN A 36 -16.55 14.98 -21.55
CA ASN A 36 -16.67 13.92 -20.54
C ASN A 36 -16.62 14.47 -19.10
N LEU A 37 -17.36 15.55 -18.84
CA LEU A 37 -17.40 16.18 -17.53
C LEU A 37 -18.38 15.45 -16.60
N THR A 38 -18.01 15.27 -15.33
CA THR A 38 -18.88 14.73 -14.27
C THR A 38 -19.73 15.81 -13.61
N SER A 39 -19.39 17.09 -13.80
CA SER A 39 -20.14 18.23 -13.29
C SER A 39 -20.05 19.43 -14.23
N LYS A 40 -20.98 20.38 -14.07
CA LYS A 40 -21.02 21.64 -14.84
C LYS A 40 -19.87 22.60 -14.49
N SER A 41 -19.25 22.45 -13.33
CA SER A 41 -18.36 23.48 -12.78
C SER A 41 -16.90 23.16 -13.02
N ILE A 42 -16.23 23.98 -13.83
CA ILE A 42 -14.76 23.99 -13.94
C ILE A 42 -14.25 25.14 -13.07
N ILE A 43 -13.42 24.82 -12.09
CA ILE A 43 -12.96 25.80 -11.09
C ILE A 43 -11.49 26.11 -11.30
N LEU A 44 -11.16 27.39 -11.41
CA LEU A 44 -9.82 27.91 -11.52
C LEU A 44 -9.50 28.69 -10.24
N PHE A 45 -8.31 28.45 -9.68
CA PHE A 45 -7.74 29.21 -8.59
C PHE A 45 -6.54 29.97 -9.15
N ILE A 46 -6.67 31.30 -9.20
CA ILE A 46 -5.66 32.18 -9.78
C ILE A 46 -4.92 32.87 -8.62
N LYS A 47 -3.62 32.63 -8.56
CA LYS A 47 -2.71 33.24 -7.59
C LYS A 47 -1.75 34.17 -8.31
N SER A 48 -1.74 35.44 -7.93
CA SER A 48 -0.72 36.41 -8.33
C SER A 48 -0.64 37.54 -7.31
N GLU A 49 0.50 38.20 -7.23
CA GLU A 49 0.69 39.35 -6.33
C GLU A 49 -0.21 40.53 -6.71
N GLU A 50 -0.50 40.73 -7.99
CA GLU A 50 -1.41 41.74 -8.52
C GLU A 50 -2.86 41.58 -8.03
N ILE A 51 -3.27 40.35 -7.70
CA ILE A 51 -4.59 40.07 -7.12
C ILE A 51 -4.66 40.59 -5.68
N ASN A 52 -3.58 40.48 -4.90
CA ASN A 52 -3.52 41.03 -3.53
C ASN A 52 -3.77 42.54 -3.56
N PHE A 53 -3.20 43.28 -4.53
CA PHE A 53 -3.40 44.72 -4.66
C PHE A 53 -4.82 45.12 -5.09
N ALA A 54 -5.55 44.23 -5.77
CA ALA A 54 -6.90 44.51 -6.22
C ALA A 54 -7.95 44.51 -5.11
N THR A 55 -7.67 43.86 -3.97
CA THR A 55 -8.53 43.86 -2.77
C THR A 55 -8.74 45.26 -2.18
N LEU A 56 -7.90 46.23 -2.57
CA LEU A 56 -7.92 47.61 -2.07
C LEU A 56 -8.88 48.53 -2.83
N ASN A 57 -9.46 48.09 -3.96
CA ASN A 57 -10.32 48.93 -4.81
C ASN A 57 -11.81 48.55 -4.70
N LYS A 58 -12.71 49.56 -4.72
CA LYS A 58 -14.16 49.36 -4.61
C LYS A 58 -14.82 48.81 -5.88
N ASP A 59 -14.36 49.21 -7.06
CA ASP A 59 -14.84 48.71 -8.35
C ASP A 59 -13.78 47.87 -9.04
N VAL A 60 -14.12 46.60 -9.31
CA VAL A 60 -13.16 45.59 -9.74
C VAL A 60 -13.61 44.90 -11.03
N ASN A 61 -12.83 45.06 -12.10
CA ASN A 61 -12.97 44.25 -13.31
C ASN A 61 -12.02 43.05 -13.23
N TYR A 62 -12.53 41.89 -12.83
CA TYR A 62 -11.74 40.68 -12.63
C TYR A 62 -11.00 40.21 -13.89
N ARG A 63 -11.60 40.33 -15.08
CA ARG A 63 -10.92 39.95 -16.34
C ARG A 63 -9.69 40.84 -16.60
N ASN A 64 -9.78 42.12 -16.30
CA ASN A 64 -8.64 43.03 -16.43
C ASN A 64 -7.56 42.74 -15.38
N ILE A 65 -7.93 42.35 -14.17
CA ILE A 65 -6.96 41.90 -13.15
C ILE A 65 -6.22 40.68 -13.64
N ILE A 66 -6.92 39.65 -14.14
CA ILE A 66 -6.29 38.43 -14.64
C ILE A 66 -5.29 38.73 -15.76
N LYS A 67 -5.65 39.62 -16.69
CA LYS A 67 -4.74 40.05 -17.76
C LYS A 67 -3.50 40.77 -17.21
N LYS A 68 -3.67 41.69 -16.26
CA LYS A 68 -2.56 42.43 -15.63
C LYS A 68 -1.65 41.51 -14.81
N ALA A 69 -2.23 40.58 -14.07
CA ALA A 69 -1.53 39.60 -13.23
C ALA A 69 -0.48 38.79 -14.01
N PHE A 70 -0.76 38.52 -15.29
CA PHE A 70 0.11 37.71 -16.13
C PHE A 70 0.62 38.44 -17.36
N ASP A 71 0.57 39.78 -17.42
CA ASP A 71 1.07 40.49 -18.61
C ASP A 71 2.56 40.23 -18.82
N LYS A 72 2.92 39.69 -20.00
CA LYS A 72 4.28 39.30 -20.39
C LYS A 72 4.99 38.34 -19.41
N LYS A 73 4.26 37.65 -18.55
CA LYS A 73 4.80 36.66 -17.61
C LYS A 73 4.52 35.23 -18.07
N ASP A 74 5.48 34.35 -17.79
CA ASP A 74 5.25 32.91 -17.84
C ASP A 74 4.29 32.53 -16.69
N VAL A 75 3.34 31.64 -16.98
CA VAL A 75 2.27 31.29 -16.04
C VAL A 75 2.42 29.83 -15.62
N PHE A 76 2.66 29.58 -14.34
CA PHE A 76 2.62 28.21 -13.83
C PHE A 76 1.19 27.68 -13.91
N LEU A 77 1.01 26.50 -14.48
CA LEU A 77 -0.29 25.91 -14.75
C LEU A 77 -0.35 24.50 -14.22
N ARG A 78 -1.36 24.20 -13.38
CA ARG A 78 -1.73 22.82 -13.04
C ARG A 78 -3.13 22.56 -13.58
N LEU A 79 -3.25 21.51 -14.39
CA LEU A 79 -4.55 20.92 -14.73
C LEU A 79 -4.74 19.68 -13.88
N GLN A 80 -5.61 19.73 -12.87
CA GLN A 80 -5.97 18.59 -12.04
C GLN A 80 -7.30 18.01 -12.53
N CYS A 81 -7.27 16.77 -13.01
CA CYS A 81 -8.51 16.02 -13.22
C CYS A 81 -9.04 15.55 -11.86
N GLU A 82 -10.35 15.55 -11.71
CA GLU A 82 -11.05 15.07 -10.53
C GLU A 82 -10.61 13.66 -10.15
N CYS A 83 -10.44 13.46 -8.85
CA CYS A 83 -10.25 12.16 -8.22
C CYS A 83 -10.87 12.22 -6.82
N LEU A 84 -12.15 11.90 -6.73
CA LEU A 84 -12.94 12.05 -5.53
C LEU A 84 -12.41 11.16 -4.40
N LEU A 85 -12.15 9.88 -4.70
CA LEU A 85 -11.64 8.92 -3.70
C LEU A 85 -10.27 9.33 -3.14
N GLY A 86 -9.40 9.89 -3.97
CA GLY A 86 -8.10 10.40 -3.54
C GLY A 86 -8.24 11.55 -2.52
N MET A 87 -9.23 12.43 -2.69
CA MET A 87 -9.53 13.49 -1.72
C MET A 87 -10.03 12.94 -0.37
N TYR A 88 -10.60 11.74 -0.36
CA TYR A 88 -11.03 11.03 0.85
C TYR A 88 -10.01 9.99 1.36
N GLY A 89 -8.74 10.10 0.92
CA GLY A 89 -7.63 9.32 1.47
C GLY A 89 -7.43 7.94 0.86
N ASP A 90 -7.96 7.69 -0.35
CA ASP A 90 -7.65 6.45 -1.06
C ASP A 90 -6.15 6.33 -1.33
N SER A 91 -5.55 5.24 -0.84
CA SER A 91 -4.10 4.97 -0.94
C SER A 91 -3.66 4.36 -2.28
N HIS A 92 -4.59 4.12 -3.21
CA HIS A 92 -4.31 3.53 -4.52
C HIS A 92 -4.03 4.58 -5.60
N CYS A 93 -3.99 5.87 -5.25
CA CYS A 93 -3.48 6.91 -6.14
C CYS A 93 -2.69 7.96 -5.39
N ASP A 94 -1.90 8.75 -6.12
CA ASP A 94 -1.12 9.88 -5.62
C ASP A 94 -1.77 11.23 -5.96
N CYS A 95 -3.04 11.23 -6.39
CA CYS A 95 -3.75 12.41 -6.89
C CYS A 95 -3.79 13.57 -5.89
N GLU A 96 -3.96 13.27 -4.60
CA GLU A 96 -4.01 14.26 -3.53
C GLU A 96 -2.63 14.87 -3.25
N GLN A 97 -1.58 14.04 -3.23
CA GLN A 97 -0.21 14.52 -3.07
C GLN A 97 0.17 15.45 -4.23
N GLN A 98 -0.11 15.05 -5.48
CA GLN A 98 0.14 15.90 -6.65
C GLN A 98 -0.64 17.23 -6.58
N ARG A 99 -1.86 17.22 -6.03
CA ARG A 99 -2.64 18.44 -5.81
C ARG A 99 -1.93 19.38 -4.82
N LEU A 100 -1.53 18.87 -3.66
CA LEU A 100 -0.84 19.67 -2.64
C LEU A 100 0.48 20.24 -3.15
N ASP A 101 1.29 19.43 -3.84
CA ASP A 101 2.59 19.85 -4.36
C ASP A 101 2.46 20.91 -5.46
N SER A 102 1.50 20.74 -6.37
CA SER A 102 1.24 21.73 -7.42
C SER A 102 0.71 23.06 -6.87
N ILE A 103 -0.19 23.02 -5.87
CA ILE A 103 -0.65 24.23 -5.17
C ILE A 103 0.52 24.94 -4.50
N LYS A 104 1.41 24.20 -3.81
CA LYS A 104 2.60 24.76 -3.17
C LYS A 104 3.54 25.44 -4.16
N LEU A 105 3.76 24.84 -5.33
CA LEU A 105 4.55 25.44 -6.41
C LEU A 105 3.89 26.70 -6.97
N ILE A 106 2.59 26.66 -7.27
CA ILE A 106 1.84 27.82 -7.78
C ILE A 106 1.86 28.97 -6.77
N SER A 107 1.72 28.66 -5.48
CA SER A 107 1.79 29.64 -4.39
C SER A 107 3.14 30.37 -4.36
N LYS A 108 4.23 29.72 -4.77
CA LYS A 108 5.56 30.33 -4.85
C LYS A 108 5.79 31.14 -6.13
N HIS A 109 5.26 30.69 -7.26
CA HIS A 109 5.67 31.22 -8.57
C HIS A 109 4.61 32.04 -9.32
N ASN A 110 3.42 32.22 -8.75
CA ASN A 110 2.23 32.77 -9.42
C ASN A 110 1.75 31.86 -10.55
N GLY A 111 0.44 31.71 -10.66
CA GLY A 111 -0.10 30.76 -11.62
C GLY A 111 -1.56 30.45 -11.43
N ILE A 112 -1.98 29.39 -12.09
CA ILE A 112 -3.35 28.96 -12.20
C ILE A 112 -3.42 27.46 -11.90
N TYR A 113 -4.21 27.11 -10.90
CA TYR A 113 -4.60 25.74 -10.65
C TYR A 113 -6.02 25.55 -11.19
N ILE A 114 -6.26 24.51 -11.99
CA ILE A 114 -7.56 24.24 -12.59
C ILE A 114 -8.04 22.86 -12.16
N HIS A 115 -9.18 22.80 -11.48
CA HIS A 115 -9.90 21.56 -11.23
C HIS A 115 -10.85 21.28 -12.41
N ILE A 116 -10.66 20.13 -13.03
CA ILE A 116 -11.42 19.66 -14.18
C ILE A 116 -12.23 18.44 -13.74
N PRO A 117 -13.58 18.49 -13.81
CA PRO A 117 -14.44 17.39 -13.39
C PRO A 117 -14.39 16.23 -14.42
N GLN A 118 -13.24 15.58 -14.56
CA GLN A 118 -12.97 14.45 -15.46
C GLN A 118 -12.47 13.26 -14.64
N GLU A 119 -13.34 12.68 -13.84
CA GLU A 119 -13.04 11.52 -12.99
C GLU A 119 -12.67 10.28 -13.84
N ALA A 120 -11.73 9.48 -13.33
CA ALA A 120 -11.34 8.19 -13.89
C ALA A 120 -11.06 8.21 -15.40
N GLN A 121 -10.18 9.11 -15.83
CA GLN A 121 -9.82 9.28 -17.25
C GLN A 121 -11.02 9.64 -18.15
N GLY A 122 -12.05 10.28 -17.59
CA GLY A 122 -13.26 10.67 -18.32
C GLY A 122 -14.34 9.58 -18.35
N TRP A 123 -14.17 8.47 -17.61
CA TRP A 123 -15.17 7.41 -17.51
C TRP A 123 -16.10 7.54 -16.30
N GLY A 124 -15.77 8.43 -15.35
CA GLY A 124 -16.61 8.72 -14.19
C GLY A 124 -16.43 7.80 -12.99
N LEU A 125 -16.95 8.24 -11.83
CA LEU A 125 -16.81 7.55 -10.55
C LEU A 125 -17.43 6.14 -10.51
N PRO A 126 -18.64 5.88 -11.08
CA PRO A 126 -19.20 4.53 -11.07
C PRO A 126 -18.32 3.52 -11.80
N TYR A 127 -17.69 3.93 -12.91
CA TYR A 127 -16.68 3.12 -13.59
C TYR A 127 -15.46 2.92 -12.70
N LYS A 128 -14.97 3.97 -12.04
CA LYS A 128 -13.79 3.89 -11.16
C LYS A 128 -13.94 2.84 -10.07
N ILE A 129 -15.11 2.79 -9.42
CA ILE A 129 -15.37 1.84 -8.33
C ILE A 129 -15.35 0.41 -8.87
N LYS A 130 -15.97 0.15 -10.04
CA LYS A 130 -15.92 -1.16 -10.70
C LYS A 130 -14.50 -1.56 -11.07
N GLU A 131 -13.73 -0.61 -11.59
CA GLU A 131 -12.34 -0.79 -12.00
C GLU A 131 -11.43 -1.08 -10.79
N LEU A 132 -11.66 -0.39 -9.67
CA LEU A 132 -10.93 -0.62 -8.42
C LEU A 132 -11.28 -1.97 -7.78
N GLU A 133 -12.54 -2.39 -7.80
CA GLU A 133 -12.94 -3.72 -7.27
C GLU A 133 -12.19 -4.85 -7.97
N LEU A 134 -12.04 -4.75 -9.30
CA LEU A 134 -11.24 -5.68 -10.09
C LEU A 134 -9.73 -5.61 -9.78
N GLN A 135 -9.22 -4.44 -9.43
CA GLN A 135 -7.80 -4.24 -9.10
C GLN A 135 -7.44 -4.68 -7.67
N VAL A 136 -8.36 -4.50 -6.73
CA VAL A 136 -8.11 -4.74 -5.31
C VAL A 136 -8.54 -6.15 -4.93
N SER A 137 -9.81 -6.48 -5.16
CA SER A 137 -10.39 -7.75 -4.73
C SER A 137 -10.36 -8.82 -5.85
N GLY A 138 -10.26 -8.39 -7.11
CA GLY A 138 -10.35 -9.27 -8.27
C GLY A 138 -11.74 -9.83 -8.50
N ARG A 139 -12.77 -9.18 -7.96
CA ARG A 139 -14.17 -9.60 -8.10
C ARG A 139 -14.93 -8.72 -9.08
N THR A 140 -15.89 -9.34 -9.74
CA THR A 140 -16.95 -8.64 -10.47
C THR A 140 -17.97 -8.06 -9.47
N GLN A 141 -18.90 -7.25 -9.97
CA GLN A 141 -19.90 -6.56 -9.12
C GLN A 141 -20.90 -7.50 -8.44
N ASP A 142 -21.08 -8.71 -8.98
CA ASP A 142 -21.83 -9.82 -8.38
C ASP A 142 -20.99 -10.64 -7.37
N GLY A 143 -19.79 -10.18 -7.02
CA GLY A 143 -18.93 -10.80 -6.00
C GLY A 143 -18.14 -12.02 -6.48
N LYS A 144 -18.27 -12.42 -7.75
CA LYS A 144 -17.52 -13.54 -8.32
C LYS A 144 -16.06 -13.17 -8.49
N TYR A 145 -15.17 -13.97 -7.91
CA TYR A 145 -13.73 -13.81 -8.08
C TYR A 145 -13.30 -14.28 -9.49
N ILE A 146 -12.71 -13.37 -10.26
CA ILE A 146 -12.21 -13.62 -11.62
C ILE A 146 -10.72 -13.29 -11.75
N GLY A 147 -10.06 -13.07 -10.61
CA GLY A 147 -8.66 -12.73 -10.51
C GLY A 147 -8.40 -11.23 -10.64
N ILE A 148 -7.57 -10.72 -9.72
CA ILE A 148 -7.08 -9.33 -9.74
C ILE A 148 -6.56 -8.96 -11.12
N LYS A 149 -7.04 -7.81 -11.62
CA LYS A 149 -6.63 -7.20 -12.89
C LYS A 149 -5.73 -6.00 -12.62
N ASN A 150 -4.83 -5.69 -13.54
CA ASN A 150 -4.25 -4.35 -13.55
C ASN A 150 -5.30 -3.36 -14.11
N ARG A 151 -5.01 -2.06 -14.02
CA ARG A 151 -5.87 -0.98 -14.52
C ARG A 151 -6.33 -1.21 -15.97
N ASP A 152 -5.40 -1.52 -16.87
CA ASP A 152 -5.69 -1.64 -18.30
C ASP A 152 -6.53 -2.87 -18.60
N ASP A 153 -6.24 -4.01 -17.99
CA ASP A 153 -7.02 -5.25 -18.12
C ASP A 153 -8.41 -5.11 -17.51
N ALA A 154 -8.53 -4.39 -16.38
CA ALA A 154 -9.82 -4.08 -15.76
C ALA A 154 -10.67 -3.22 -16.72
N GLN A 155 -10.07 -2.21 -17.33
CA GLN A 155 -10.76 -1.37 -18.30
C GLN A 155 -11.23 -2.15 -19.52
N LYS A 156 -10.34 -2.94 -20.14
CA LYS A 156 -10.70 -3.78 -21.30
C LYS A 156 -11.86 -4.71 -20.98
N LEU A 157 -11.84 -5.33 -19.81
CA LEU A 157 -12.91 -6.22 -19.36
C LEU A 157 -14.23 -5.46 -19.14
N LEU A 158 -14.19 -4.32 -18.47
CA LEU A 158 -15.40 -3.55 -18.13
C LEU A 158 -16.04 -2.86 -19.33
N LEU A 159 -15.22 -2.42 -20.29
CA LEU A 159 -15.67 -1.64 -21.44
C LEU A 159 -15.78 -2.45 -22.73
N GLY A 160 -15.22 -3.68 -22.76
CA GLY A 160 -15.19 -4.51 -23.97
C GLY A 160 -14.21 -4.02 -25.04
N ASN A 161 -13.27 -3.15 -24.68
CA ASN A 161 -12.32 -2.54 -25.61
C ASN A 161 -11.05 -3.40 -25.78
N GLU A 162 -10.45 -3.39 -26.97
CA GLU A 162 -9.17 -4.10 -27.21
C GLU A 162 -7.96 -3.42 -26.54
N LYS A 163 -8.02 -2.09 -26.41
CA LYS A 163 -6.93 -1.25 -25.92
C LYS A 163 -7.43 -0.29 -24.85
N PHE A 164 -6.50 0.12 -23.98
CA PHE A 164 -6.76 1.16 -22.99
C PHE A 164 -7.08 2.48 -23.70
N GLN A 165 -8.08 3.18 -23.20
CA GLN A 165 -8.60 4.44 -23.68
C GLN A 165 -8.73 5.44 -22.54
N ASP A 166 -8.33 6.66 -22.84
CA ASP A 166 -8.39 7.79 -21.92
C ASP A 166 -9.14 8.91 -22.63
N ASN A 167 -10.35 9.20 -22.13
CA ASN A 167 -11.32 10.06 -22.79
C ASN A 167 -11.19 11.52 -22.36
N ARG A 168 -10.13 11.87 -21.63
CA ARG A 168 -9.91 13.25 -21.19
C ARG A 168 -9.59 14.14 -22.37
N ASN A 169 -10.30 15.26 -22.43
CA ASN A 169 -10.11 16.29 -23.44
C ASN A 169 -9.92 17.65 -22.75
N TYR A 170 -8.82 18.34 -23.09
CA TYR A 170 -8.42 19.61 -22.47
C TYR A 170 -8.75 20.84 -23.31
N LYS A 171 -9.43 20.69 -24.45
CA LYS A 171 -9.73 21.79 -25.38
C LYS A 171 -10.57 22.89 -24.73
N ILE A 172 -11.59 22.54 -23.94
CA ILE A 172 -12.40 23.49 -23.16
C ILE A 172 -11.54 24.39 -22.26
N ILE A 173 -10.47 23.85 -21.67
CA ILE A 173 -9.56 24.63 -20.81
C ILE A 173 -8.79 25.68 -21.61
N SER A 174 -8.34 25.31 -22.81
CA SER A 174 -7.73 26.27 -23.74
C SER A 174 -8.66 27.44 -24.02
N ASP A 175 -9.93 27.16 -24.25
CA ASP A 175 -10.90 28.16 -24.67
C ASP A 175 -11.30 29.06 -23.49
N ILE A 176 -11.42 28.50 -22.29
CA ILE A 176 -11.54 29.25 -21.03
C ILE A 176 -10.35 30.21 -20.84
N LEU A 177 -9.11 29.72 -20.94
CA LEU A 177 -7.92 30.55 -20.74
C LEU A 177 -7.81 31.67 -21.79
N LYS A 178 -8.16 31.39 -23.06
CA LYS A 178 -8.21 32.40 -24.14
C LYS A 178 -9.25 33.47 -23.85
N ASN A 179 -10.45 33.08 -23.40
CA ASN A 179 -11.54 34.00 -23.06
C ASN A 179 -11.24 34.86 -21.82
N LEU A 180 -10.42 34.36 -20.90
CA LEU A 180 -9.88 35.14 -19.78
C LEU A 180 -8.74 36.08 -20.19
N GLY A 181 -8.33 36.07 -21.47
CA GLY A 181 -7.32 36.97 -22.02
C GLY A 181 -5.89 36.43 -21.98
N LEU A 182 -5.69 35.15 -21.65
CA LEU A 182 -4.37 34.55 -21.44
C LEU A 182 -3.82 33.82 -22.67
N LYS A 183 -4.39 34.07 -23.86
CA LYS A 183 -4.00 33.40 -25.13
C LYS A 183 -2.52 33.57 -25.46
N LYS A 184 -1.94 34.72 -25.14
CA LYS A 184 -0.55 35.09 -25.51
C LYS A 184 0.49 34.57 -24.51
N ASN A 185 0.05 34.10 -23.35
CA ASN A 185 0.95 33.65 -22.30
C ASN A 185 1.61 32.33 -22.66
N LYS A 186 2.84 32.18 -22.19
CA LYS A 186 3.52 30.89 -22.13
C LYS A 186 3.17 30.24 -20.80
N PHE A 187 2.71 28.99 -20.86
CA PHE A 187 2.33 28.21 -19.69
C PHE A 187 3.43 27.20 -19.34
N ILE A 188 3.84 27.21 -18.07
CA ILE A 188 4.74 26.23 -17.49
C ILE A 188 3.87 25.16 -16.81
N LEU A 189 3.68 24.03 -17.48
CA LEU A 189 2.75 22.99 -17.04
C LEU A 189 3.40 22.07 -16.00
N LEU A 190 2.72 21.96 -14.87
CA LEU A 190 3.05 21.08 -13.74
C LEU A 190 2.47 19.68 -13.99
N THR A 191 3.17 18.86 -14.79
CA THR A 191 2.76 17.49 -15.17
C THR A 191 3.95 16.58 -15.41
N ASP A 192 3.81 15.30 -15.04
CA ASP A 192 4.74 14.21 -15.43
C ASP A 192 4.27 13.46 -16.68
N SER A 193 3.05 13.73 -17.14
CA SER A 193 2.48 13.09 -18.31
C SER A 193 2.89 13.82 -19.59
N GLN A 194 3.79 13.20 -20.36
CA GLN A 194 4.15 13.67 -21.69
C GLN A 194 2.94 13.72 -22.62
N ARG A 195 2.06 12.70 -22.55
CA ARG A 195 0.79 12.68 -23.30
C ARG A 195 -0.05 13.92 -23.01
N LYS A 196 -0.24 14.27 -21.73
CA LYS A 196 -0.99 15.47 -21.34
C LYS A 196 -0.37 16.75 -21.90
N LEU A 197 0.95 16.85 -21.85
CA LEU A 197 1.66 18.00 -22.42
C LEU A 197 1.41 18.11 -23.92
N ASP A 198 1.47 17.00 -24.65
CA ASP A 198 1.24 16.97 -26.09
C ASP A 198 -0.23 17.25 -26.44
N ASP A 199 -1.18 16.63 -25.72
CA ASP A 199 -2.62 16.90 -25.85
C ASP A 199 -2.91 18.41 -25.73
N ILE A 200 -2.34 19.09 -24.74
CA ILE A 200 -2.54 20.53 -24.52
C ILE A 200 -1.85 21.38 -25.60
N LYS A 201 -0.68 20.97 -26.11
CA LYS A 201 -0.06 21.67 -27.25
C LYS A 201 -0.99 21.68 -28.46
N THR A 202 -1.70 20.58 -28.73
CA THR A 202 -2.64 20.52 -29.87
C THR A 202 -3.82 21.49 -29.75
N THR A 203 -4.16 21.97 -28.54
CA THR A 203 -5.26 22.95 -28.37
C THR A 203 -4.87 24.37 -28.80
N GLY A 204 -3.59 24.59 -29.14
CA GLY A 204 -3.03 25.88 -29.53
C GLY A 204 -2.62 26.77 -28.36
N LEU A 205 -2.36 26.19 -27.17
CA LEU A 205 -1.72 26.90 -26.06
C LEU A 205 -0.20 26.79 -26.19
N ASN A 206 0.51 27.88 -25.89
CA ASN A 206 1.97 27.87 -25.78
C ASN A 206 2.35 27.25 -24.43
N VAL A 207 2.69 25.96 -24.41
CA VAL A 207 2.95 25.22 -23.16
C VAL A 207 4.29 24.47 -23.21
N ILE A 208 5.01 24.51 -22.09
CA ILE A 208 6.21 23.70 -21.84
C ILE A 208 6.07 22.94 -20.51
N GLY A 209 6.70 21.78 -20.39
CA GLY A 209 6.71 21.04 -19.12
C GLY A 209 7.69 21.66 -18.11
N TYR A 210 7.32 21.67 -16.83
CA TYR A 210 8.22 22.07 -15.76
C TYR A 210 9.23 20.96 -15.45
N LYS A 211 10.52 21.20 -15.75
CA LYS A 211 11.58 20.18 -15.66
C LYS A 211 11.74 19.57 -14.26
N GLU A 212 11.51 20.36 -13.22
CA GLU A 212 11.68 19.94 -11.82
C GLU A 212 10.37 19.47 -11.15
N TYR A 213 9.26 19.35 -11.89
CA TYR A 213 8.00 18.86 -11.34
C TYR A 213 8.16 17.46 -10.72
N ASN A 214 9.15 16.71 -11.23
CA ASN A 214 9.55 15.38 -10.80
C ASN A 214 10.73 15.35 -9.81
N SER A 215 11.02 16.46 -9.11
CA SER A 215 11.79 16.39 -7.85
C SER A 215 10.98 15.76 -6.70
N ASN A 216 9.94 14.97 -7.05
CA ASN A 216 9.15 14.18 -6.14
C ASN A 216 10.00 13.05 -5.60
N SER A 217 10.47 13.20 -4.36
CA SER A 217 11.05 12.12 -3.59
C SER A 217 10.14 10.89 -3.68
N ILE A 218 10.67 9.78 -4.20
CA ILE A 218 10.01 8.49 -4.13
C ILE A 218 9.79 8.20 -2.64
N ASN A 219 8.57 7.83 -2.29
CA ASN A 219 8.17 7.56 -0.92
C ASN A 219 7.17 6.39 -0.87
N VAL A 220 6.81 5.97 0.34
CA VAL A 220 5.95 4.81 0.59
C VAL A 220 4.62 4.86 -0.17
N ASN A 221 4.08 6.05 -0.42
CA ASN A 221 2.76 6.22 -1.03
C ASN A 221 2.78 6.09 -2.56
N ASN A 222 3.86 6.52 -3.22
CA ASN A 222 3.97 6.49 -4.68
C ASN A 222 4.81 5.31 -5.22
N LEU A 223 5.51 4.58 -4.33
CA LEU A 223 6.42 3.50 -4.67
C LEU A 223 5.79 2.42 -5.59
N SER A 224 4.54 2.04 -5.33
CA SER A 224 3.83 1.05 -6.15
C SER A 224 3.59 1.51 -7.58
N GLU A 225 3.32 2.80 -7.81
CA GLU A 225 3.09 3.33 -9.17
C GLU A 225 4.37 3.26 -10.00
N TYR A 226 5.52 3.58 -9.40
CA TYR A 226 6.81 3.44 -10.05
C TYR A 226 7.12 1.97 -10.38
N LEU A 227 6.88 1.05 -9.44
CA LEU A 227 7.02 -0.38 -9.71
C LEU A 227 6.07 -0.86 -10.81
N ILE A 228 4.84 -0.35 -10.92
CA ILE A 228 3.91 -0.75 -11.98
C ILE A 228 4.41 -0.28 -13.35
N LYS A 229 4.95 0.94 -13.42
CA LYS A 229 5.61 1.45 -14.64
C LYS A 229 6.78 0.53 -15.04
N ILE A 230 7.57 0.07 -14.06
CA ILE A 230 8.63 -0.94 -14.26
C ILE A 230 8.04 -2.30 -14.66
N LEU A 231 6.95 -2.76 -14.06
CA LEU A 231 6.35 -4.06 -14.39
C LEU A 231 5.88 -4.12 -15.85
N ASN A 232 5.34 -3.00 -16.34
CA ASN A 232 4.71 -2.90 -17.65
C ASN A 232 5.62 -2.33 -18.75
N GLY A 233 6.77 -1.74 -18.39
CA GLY A 233 7.69 -1.13 -19.35
C GLY A 233 7.13 0.11 -20.03
N THR A 234 6.23 0.84 -19.37
CA THR A 234 5.52 1.98 -19.96
C THR A 234 6.30 3.29 -19.85
N HIS A 235 7.38 3.33 -19.07
CA HIS A 235 8.18 4.54 -18.83
C HIS A 235 9.67 4.19 -18.71
N ALA A 236 10.53 5.06 -19.22
CA ALA A 236 11.96 5.02 -18.92
C ALA A 236 12.19 5.45 -17.46
N PHE A 237 13.15 4.82 -16.79
CA PHE A 237 13.58 5.16 -15.44
C PHE A 237 15.11 5.15 -15.34
N SER A 238 15.70 5.94 -14.44
CA SER A 238 17.13 5.95 -14.19
C SER A 238 17.53 4.88 -13.15
N GLN A 239 18.81 4.51 -13.12
CA GLN A 239 19.32 3.61 -12.08
C GLN A 239 19.16 4.20 -10.67
N GLU A 240 19.31 5.52 -10.51
CA GLU A 240 19.08 6.23 -9.25
C GLU A 240 17.64 6.10 -8.74
N VAL A 241 16.67 6.18 -9.65
CA VAL A 241 15.25 5.93 -9.33
C VAL A 241 15.07 4.49 -8.83
N LEU A 242 15.64 3.51 -9.54
CA LEU A 242 15.56 2.11 -9.11
C LEU A 242 16.22 1.92 -7.75
N ASP A 243 17.39 2.50 -7.51
CA ASP A 243 18.10 2.36 -6.24
C ASP A 243 17.32 2.98 -5.07
N THR A 244 16.67 4.13 -5.30
CA THR A 244 15.79 4.74 -4.31
C THR A 244 14.59 3.84 -4.00
N ILE A 245 13.93 3.29 -5.02
CA ILE A 245 12.82 2.33 -4.86
C ILE A 245 13.26 1.12 -4.04
N LEU A 246 14.40 0.52 -4.39
CA LEU A 246 14.89 -0.68 -3.74
C LEU A 246 15.37 -0.41 -2.30
N SER A 247 15.94 0.77 -2.02
CA SER A 247 16.32 1.16 -0.66
C SER A 247 15.11 1.22 0.28
N LEU A 248 14.02 1.88 -0.15
CA LEU A 248 12.76 1.92 0.61
C LEU A 248 12.19 0.52 0.83
N ILE A 249 12.31 -0.36 -0.16
CA ILE A 249 11.86 -1.75 -0.04
C ILE A 249 12.70 -2.51 0.99
N ILE A 250 14.03 -2.40 0.92
CA ILE A 250 14.95 -3.07 1.85
C ILE A 250 14.74 -2.56 3.28
N ASP A 251 14.51 -1.26 3.45
CA ASP A 251 14.19 -0.61 4.73
C ASP A 251 12.76 -0.87 5.20
N ARG A 252 12.03 -1.76 4.51
CA ARG A 252 10.66 -2.18 4.84
C ARG A 252 9.62 -1.04 4.81
N GLN A 253 9.89 0.02 4.07
CA GLN A 253 9.00 1.17 3.88
C GLN A 253 8.12 1.01 2.63
N TYR A 254 7.16 0.08 2.68
CA TYR A 254 6.27 -0.20 1.56
C TYR A 254 4.84 -0.54 1.97
N ASN A 255 3.88 -0.23 1.09
CA ASN A 255 2.49 -0.66 1.20
C ASN A 255 2.26 -2.02 0.52
N GLU A 256 1.05 -2.57 0.67
CA GLU A 256 0.70 -3.89 0.16
C GLU A 256 0.80 -3.98 -1.37
N ARG A 257 0.36 -2.93 -2.06
CA ARG A 257 0.42 -2.84 -3.53
C ARG A 257 1.86 -2.88 -4.05
N THR A 258 2.78 -2.24 -3.34
CA THR A 258 4.21 -2.23 -3.70
C THR A 258 4.80 -3.63 -3.70
N LEU A 259 4.61 -4.38 -2.61
CA LEU A 259 5.12 -5.74 -2.49
C LEU A 259 4.51 -6.68 -3.54
N SER A 260 3.20 -6.60 -3.77
CA SER A 260 2.51 -7.38 -4.80
C SER A 260 3.09 -7.13 -6.20
N THR A 261 3.41 -5.86 -6.48
CA THR A 261 4.03 -5.46 -7.73
C THR A 261 5.47 -5.97 -7.82
N LEU A 262 6.26 -5.89 -6.75
CA LEU A 262 7.61 -6.44 -6.69
C LEU A 262 7.63 -7.95 -6.96
N VAL A 263 6.73 -8.72 -6.33
CA VAL A 263 6.60 -10.18 -6.55
C VAL A 263 6.24 -10.48 -8.00
N SER A 264 5.32 -9.69 -8.59
CA SER A 264 4.97 -9.78 -10.00
C SER A 264 6.17 -9.55 -10.92
N ILE A 265 7.01 -8.55 -10.61
CA ILE A 265 8.26 -8.28 -11.35
C ILE A 265 9.23 -9.46 -11.20
N VAL A 266 9.46 -9.95 -9.99
CA VAL A 266 10.34 -11.10 -9.72
C VAL A 266 9.90 -12.35 -10.50
N ASN A 267 8.59 -12.62 -10.55
CA ASN A 267 8.05 -13.71 -11.36
C ASN A 267 8.34 -13.52 -12.85
N LYS A 268 8.15 -12.31 -13.41
CA LYS A 268 8.56 -12.04 -14.79
C LYS A 268 10.06 -12.24 -14.99
N ILE A 269 10.91 -11.75 -14.08
CA ILE A 269 12.36 -11.93 -14.16
C ILE A 269 12.74 -13.42 -14.18
N LYS A 270 12.09 -14.26 -13.36
CA LYS A 270 12.39 -15.69 -13.24
C LYS A 270 11.87 -16.52 -14.43
N TYR A 271 10.72 -16.18 -14.97
CA TYR A 271 9.97 -17.07 -15.89
C TYR A 271 9.75 -16.51 -17.30
N ASP A 272 9.84 -15.19 -17.51
CA ASP A 272 9.73 -14.55 -18.82
C ASP A 272 11.12 -14.18 -19.36
N LYS A 273 11.64 -15.03 -20.26
CA LYS A 273 12.97 -14.86 -20.88
C LYS A 273 13.08 -13.55 -21.68
N ASN A 274 11.96 -13.01 -22.16
CA ASN A 274 11.91 -11.82 -23.00
C ASN A 274 11.59 -10.55 -22.20
N TYR A 275 11.59 -10.62 -20.87
CA TYR A 275 11.27 -9.47 -20.05
C TYR A 275 12.31 -8.35 -20.25
N TYR A 276 11.81 -7.15 -20.57
CA TYR A 276 12.57 -6.02 -21.15
C TYR A 276 13.69 -5.44 -20.26
N LEU A 277 13.68 -5.73 -18.96
CA LEU A 277 14.68 -5.21 -18.02
C LEU A 277 16.09 -5.73 -18.34
N ASP A 278 17.08 -4.85 -18.18
CA ASP A 278 18.50 -5.21 -18.29
C ASP A 278 18.97 -6.11 -17.13
N ASN A 279 20.11 -6.77 -17.32
CA ASN A 279 20.64 -7.74 -16.36
C ASN A 279 21.05 -7.11 -15.02
N VAL A 280 21.47 -5.84 -15.00
CA VAL A 280 21.87 -5.14 -13.78
C VAL A 280 20.63 -4.87 -12.93
N SER A 281 19.58 -4.30 -13.54
CA SER A 281 18.30 -4.05 -12.88
C SER A 281 17.65 -5.34 -12.37
N LYS A 282 17.66 -6.41 -13.18
CA LYS A 282 17.18 -7.75 -12.78
C LYS A 282 17.87 -8.25 -11.51
N LYS A 283 19.20 -8.15 -11.46
CA LYS A 283 20.00 -8.60 -10.30
C LYS A 283 19.71 -7.78 -9.05
N LYS A 284 19.60 -6.45 -9.17
CA LYS A 284 19.25 -5.57 -8.04
C LYS A 284 17.88 -5.89 -7.45
N ILE A 285 16.86 -6.05 -8.30
CA ILE A 285 15.49 -6.37 -7.88
C ILE A 285 15.44 -7.74 -7.19
N LEU A 286 16.09 -8.77 -7.76
CA LEU A 286 16.17 -10.09 -7.13
C LEU A 286 16.89 -10.04 -5.78
N ASN A 287 17.92 -9.21 -5.62
CA ASN A 287 18.64 -9.05 -4.36
C ASN A 287 17.78 -8.39 -3.28
N ALA A 288 17.10 -7.28 -3.62
CA ALA A 288 16.16 -6.62 -2.71
C ALA A 288 15.04 -7.57 -2.28
N TYR A 289 14.47 -8.30 -3.25
CA TYR A 289 13.47 -9.33 -2.97
C TYR A 289 14.01 -10.41 -2.01
N ASN A 290 15.18 -11.00 -2.30
CA ASN A 290 15.81 -12.00 -1.43
C ASN A 290 16.02 -11.45 -0.01
N THR A 291 16.42 -10.19 0.12
CA THR A 291 16.66 -9.54 1.42
C THR A 291 15.39 -9.51 2.27
N ILE A 292 14.26 -9.11 1.70
CA ILE A 292 13.00 -9.00 2.45
C ILE A 292 12.34 -10.36 2.73
N ILE A 293 12.56 -11.40 1.90
CA ILE A 293 11.97 -12.73 2.10
C ILE A 293 12.80 -13.66 2.99
N CYS A 294 14.10 -13.39 3.19
CA CYS A 294 14.97 -14.27 3.98
C CYS A 294 14.75 -14.13 5.50
N GLY A 295 13.93 -13.17 5.94
CA GLY A 295 13.65 -12.97 7.37
C GLY A 295 14.82 -12.43 8.17
N ASP A 296 14.56 -12.01 9.40
CA ASP A 296 15.62 -11.51 10.28
C ASP A 296 16.33 -12.68 10.97
N GLU A 297 17.66 -12.61 11.06
CA GLU A 297 18.48 -13.60 11.76
C GLU A 297 18.46 -13.31 13.26
N LYS A 298 18.13 -14.31 14.07
CA LYS A 298 18.07 -14.19 15.53
C LYS A 298 18.83 -15.35 16.20
N GLU A 299 19.48 -15.05 17.31
CA GLU A 299 20.15 -16.04 18.16
C GLU A 299 19.23 -16.50 19.28
N TYR A 300 18.95 -17.79 19.34
CA TYR A 300 18.12 -18.42 20.37
C TYR A 300 19.00 -19.20 21.34
N TYR A 301 18.93 -18.83 22.60
CA TYR A 301 19.61 -19.47 23.71
C TYR A 301 18.59 -20.33 24.45
N ILE A 302 18.78 -21.64 24.48
CA ILE A 302 17.79 -22.59 25.02
C ILE A 302 18.20 -23.04 26.42
N GLY A 303 17.35 -22.79 27.42
CA GLY A 303 17.56 -23.22 28.80
C GLY A 303 18.60 -22.38 29.55
N ASP A 304 19.26 -23.02 30.53
CA ASP A 304 20.49 -22.51 31.18
C ASP A 304 21.77 -23.01 30.48
N ASP A 305 21.61 -23.90 29.49
CA ASP A 305 22.70 -24.42 28.68
C ASP A 305 23.09 -23.41 27.58
N ASN A 306 24.39 -23.28 27.30
CA ASN A 306 24.92 -22.42 26.23
C ASN A 306 24.62 -22.93 24.81
N THR A 307 23.48 -23.59 24.59
CA THR A 307 23.06 -24.03 23.25
C THR A 307 22.53 -22.84 22.47
N ILE A 308 23.30 -22.40 21.47
CA ILE A 308 22.94 -21.29 20.59
C ILE A 308 22.40 -21.86 19.28
N LYS A 309 21.15 -21.53 18.98
CA LYS A 309 20.53 -21.81 17.69
C LYS A 309 20.39 -20.52 16.90
N ILE A 310 21.12 -20.41 15.78
CA ILE A 310 20.96 -19.33 14.81
C ILE A 310 19.87 -19.75 13.82
N GLN A 311 18.82 -18.95 13.70
CA GLN A 311 17.75 -19.19 12.73
C GLN A 311 17.17 -17.88 12.21
N ASN A 312 16.65 -17.93 10.99
CA ASN A 312 15.91 -16.84 10.37
C ASN A 312 14.41 -17.01 10.62
N ASN A 313 13.69 -15.91 10.67
CA ASN A 313 12.24 -15.90 10.79
C ASN A 313 11.59 -15.10 9.66
N PHE A 314 10.71 -15.75 8.89
CA PHE A 314 9.86 -15.10 7.92
C PHE A 314 8.40 -15.16 8.40
N CYS A 315 7.76 -13.99 8.49
CA CYS A 315 6.38 -13.84 8.92
C CYS A 315 5.58 -13.12 7.82
N CYS A 316 4.40 -13.61 7.45
CA CYS A 316 3.53 -12.88 6.54
C CYS A 316 2.05 -13.15 6.79
N ARG A 317 1.18 -12.24 6.36
CA ARG A 317 -0.28 -12.49 6.37
C ARG A 317 -0.63 -13.44 5.22
N VAL A 318 -1.57 -14.36 5.43
CA VAL A 318 -2.03 -15.35 4.43
C VAL A 318 -3.54 -15.57 4.50
N ASN A 319 -4.19 -15.78 3.36
CA ASN A 319 -5.62 -16.13 3.33
C ASN A 319 -5.79 -17.65 3.47
N THR A 320 -7.03 -18.12 3.61
CA THR A 320 -7.34 -19.55 3.78
C THR A 320 -6.86 -20.44 2.62
N SER A 321 -6.59 -19.90 1.42
CA SER A 321 -6.05 -20.71 0.32
C SER A 321 -4.63 -21.21 0.57
N ILE A 322 -3.90 -20.66 1.56
CA ILE A 322 -2.57 -21.12 1.97
C ILE A 322 -2.54 -22.60 2.31
N PHE A 323 -3.59 -23.10 2.93
CA PHE A 323 -3.71 -24.49 3.32
C PHE A 323 -3.63 -25.43 2.11
N LYS A 324 -4.40 -25.13 1.05
CA LYS A 324 -4.37 -25.88 -0.21
C LYS A 324 -3.00 -25.81 -0.89
N VAL A 325 -2.34 -24.66 -0.83
CA VAL A 325 -1.04 -24.46 -1.48
C VAL A 325 0.09 -25.13 -0.73
N ILE A 326 0.11 -25.04 0.59
CA ILE A 326 1.05 -25.78 1.44
C ILE A 326 0.87 -27.29 1.25
N LYS A 327 -0.37 -27.78 1.19
CA LYS A 327 -0.66 -29.19 0.84
C LYS A 327 -0.05 -29.60 -0.51
N ASN A 328 -0.20 -28.76 -1.54
CA ASN A 328 0.40 -29.03 -2.85
C ASN A 328 1.94 -29.01 -2.83
N VAL A 329 2.54 -28.16 -2.00
CA VAL A 329 4.00 -27.96 -1.95
C VAL A 329 4.71 -28.98 -1.08
N LEU A 330 4.10 -29.38 0.05
CA LEU A 330 4.71 -30.22 1.07
C LEU A 330 4.09 -31.63 1.19
N GLY A 331 2.94 -31.90 0.57
CA GLY A 331 2.29 -33.21 0.57
C GLY A 331 1.14 -33.37 1.58
N LYS A 332 0.78 -34.61 1.92
CA LYS A 332 -0.27 -34.92 2.91
C LYS A 332 0.30 -34.88 4.34
N ASN A 333 -0.55 -34.66 5.35
CA ASN A 333 -0.24 -34.72 6.78
C ASN A 333 0.83 -33.72 7.26
N ILE A 334 0.75 -32.48 6.78
CA ILE A 334 1.70 -31.42 7.16
C ILE A 334 1.39 -30.84 8.53
N PHE A 335 0.11 -30.68 8.82
CA PHE A 335 -0.38 -30.17 10.08
C PHE A 335 -1.08 -31.32 10.79
N ASP A 336 -0.82 -31.43 12.07
CA ASP A 336 -1.29 -32.52 12.94
C ASP A 336 -1.62 -31.99 14.34
N ARG A 337 -1.18 -30.77 14.69
CA ARG A 337 -1.47 -30.19 16.01
C ARG A 337 -2.09 -28.81 15.95
N ILE A 338 -3.01 -28.57 16.88
CA ILE A 338 -3.61 -27.25 17.12
C ILE A 338 -3.25 -26.81 18.55
N SER A 339 -2.56 -25.67 18.67
CA SER A 339 -2.17 -25.09 19.95
C SER A 339 -3.03 -23.87 20.26
N LEU A 340 -3.73 -23.91 21.39
CA LEU A 340 -4.42 -22.76 21.96
C LEU A 340 -3.45 -22.04 22.89
N GLU A 341 -3.04 -20.83 22.53
CA GLU A 341 -1.97 -20.12 23.24
C GLU A 341 -2.50 -18.84 23.90
N LYS A 342 -1.99 -18.59 25.11
CA LYS A 342 -2.13 -17.31 25.80
C LYS A 342 -0.74 -16.75 26.03
N LEU A 343 -0.51 -15.54 25.57
CA LEU A 343 0.80 -14.88 25.64
C LEU A 343 0.65 -13.63 26.51
N TYR A 344 1.49 -13.55 27.53
CA TYR A 344 1.55 -12.46 28.49
C TYR A 344 2.86 -11.71 28.32
N TYR A 345 2.78 -10.38 28.25
CA TYR A 345 3.93 -9.51 28.02
C TYR A 345 4.17 -8.64 29.24
N PHE A 346 5.43 -8.61 29.66
CA PHE A 346 5.91 -7.81 30.78
C PHE A 346 7.11 -6.99 30.33
N GLN A 347 7.12 -5.70 30.64
CA GLN A 347 8.23 -4.79 30.36
C GLN A 347 9.04 -4.59 31.63
N ASN A 348 10.35 -4.77 31.56
CA ASN A 348 11.22 -4.41 32.67
C ASN A 348 11.29 -2.87 32.81
N LYS A 349 11.19 -2.34 34.03
CA LYS A 349 11.23 -0.89 34.30
C LYS A 349 12.61 -0.27 34.16
N TYR A 350 13.65 -1.07 34.31
CA TYR A 350 15.05 -0.62 34.40
C TYR A 350 15.88 -1.03 33.19
N SER A 351 15.30 -1.77 32.24
CA SER A 351 15.97 -2.20 31.02
C SER A 351 14.99 -2.28 29.84
N ASN A 352 15.52 -2.31 28.62
CA ASN A 352 14.74 -2.53 27.39
C ASN A 352 14.31 -3.99 27.19
N GLU A 353 14.28 -4.79 28.27
CA GLU A 353 13.96 -6.20 28.24
C GLU A 353 12.44 -6.42 28.28
N ILE A 354 11.96 -7.26 27.38
CA ILE A 354 10.58 -7.76 27.38
C ILE A 354 10.60 -9.23 27.78
N VAL A 355 9.83 -9.56 28.81
CA VAL A 355 9.56 -10.93 29.18
C VAL A 355 8.20 -11.32 28.62
N LYS A 356 8.20 -12.40 27.84
CA LYS A 356 7.02 -13.03 27.26
C LYS A 356 6.82 -14.39 27.92
N ILE A 357 5.64 -14.62 28.47
CA ILE A 357 5.25 -15.94 29.00
C ILE A 357 4.11 -16.47 28.16
N ARG A 358 4.37 -17.57 27.46
CA ARG A 358 3.39 -18.30 26.66
C ARG A 358 2.91 -19.50 27.46
N THR A 359 1.60 -19.65 27.60
CA THR A 359 0.96 -20.88 28.07
C THR A 359 0.16 -21.49 26.93
N SER A 360 0.40 -22.75 26.61
CA SER A 360 -0.19 -23.43 25.48
C SER A 360 -0.94 -24.70 25.89
N LYS A 361 -2.06 -24.94 25.22
CA LYS A 361 -2.86 -26.16 25.29
C LYS A 361 -2.87 -26.79 23.89
N ILE A 362 -2.08 -27.86 23.69
CA ILE A 362 -1.87 -28.53 22.39
C ILE A 362 -2.80 -29.73 22.20
N LEU A 363 -3.58 -29.72 21.14
CA LEU A 363 -4.32 -30.86 20.60
C LEU A 363 -3.48 -31.63 19.58
N ASP A 364 -3.37 -32.96 19.74
CA ASP A 364 -2.81 -33.87 18.74
C ASP A 364 -3.92 -34.52 17.87
N ILE A 365 -3.66 -34.69 16.58
CA ILE A 365 -4.61 -35.23 15.60
C ILE A 365 -3.96 -36.41 14.89
N ARG A 366 -4.40 -37.63 15.19
CA ARG A 366 -3.91 -38.87 14.57
C ARG A 366 -5.05 -39.62 13.91
N ASP A 367 -4.85 -40.07 12.67
CA ASP A 367 -5.80 -40.92 11.92
C ASP A 367 -7.26 -40.47 12.03
N ASP A 368 -7.50 -39.18 11.78
CA ASP A 368 -8.81 -38.52 11.85
C ASP A 368 -9.46 -38.41 13.24
N ASN A 369 -8.78 -38.86 14.31
CA ASN A 369 -9.23 -38.74 15.69
C ASN A 369 -8.46 -37.63 16.45
N SER A 370 -9.21 -36.84 17.20
CA SER A 370 -8.68 -35.85 18.15
C SER A 370 -8.25 -36.59 19.42
N GLU A 371 -6.94 -36.74 19.65
CA GLU A 371 -6.43 -37.20 20.94
C GLU A 371 -6.32 -35.99 21.90
N PHE A 372 -7.46 -35.51 22.42
CA PHE A 372 -7.46 -34.46 23.44
C PHE A 372 -7.23 -35.06 24.86
N PHE A 373 -6.14 -34.64 25.52
CA PHE A 373 -6.04 -34.22 26.93
C PHE A 373 -6.42 -35.16 28.09
N LYS A 374 -5.35 -35.68 28.72
CA LYS A 374 -5.05 -35.41 30.14
C LYS A 374 -3.68 -34.71 30.26
N GLY A 375 -3.65 -33.47 30.77
CA GLY A 375 -2.50 -32.94 31.53
C GLY A 375 -1.35 -32.19 30.83
N GLN A 376 -1.26 -32.08 29.50
CA GLN A 376 -0.11 -31.41 28.87
C GLN A 376 -0.31 -29.88 28.74
N HIS A 377 -0.09 -29.17 29.84
CA HIS A 377 0.10 -27.73 29.84
C HIS A 377 1.58 -27.42 29.58
N HIS A 378 1.87 -26.71 28.49
CA HIS A 378 3.22 -26.22 28.23
C HIS A 378 3.28 -24.74 28.59
N ALA A 379 4.29 -24.34 29.34
CA ALA A 379 4.59 -22.94 29.59
C ALA A 379 6.04 -22.64 29.23
N GLU A 380 6.22 -21.58 28.46
CA GLU A 380 7.51 -21.15 27.93
C GLU A 380 7.70 -19.67 28.22
N GLN A 381 8.86 -19.34 28.76
CA GLN A 381 9.31 -17.97 28.91
C GLN A 381 10.28 -17.63 27.77
N ARG A 382 10.07 -16.48 27.14
CA ARG A 382 11.07 -15.82 26.29
C ARG A 382 11.46 -14.49 26.89
N ILE A 383 12.76 -14.28 27.00
CA ILE A 383 13.33 -12.98 27.34
C ILE A 383 13.90 -12.40 26.04
N ILE A 384 13.37 -11.25 25.64
CA ILE A 384 13.71 -10.57 24.40
C ILE A 384 14.47 -9.31 24.76
N ASN A 385 15.71 -9.22 24.31
CA ASN A 385 16.51 -8.00 24.40
C ASN A 385 16.53 -7.30 23.05
N LYS A 386 15.78 -6.20 22.93
CA LYS A 386 15.60 -5.46 21.66
C LYS A 386 16.91 -4.93 21.08
N ASP A 387 17.90 -4.64 21.91
CA ASP A 387 19.16 -4.04 21.47
C ASP A 387 20.16 -5.09 20.94
N LYS A 388 19.94 -6.38 21.19
CA LYS A 388 20.92 -7.45 20.94
C LYS A 388 20.46 -8.56 20.00
N ASN A 389 19.26 -8.49 19.41
CA ASN A 389 18.64 -9.57 18.61
C ASN A 389 18.76 -10.98 19.27
N LYS A 390 18.78 -10.98 20.60
CA LYS A 390 19.04 -12.14 21.44
C LYS A 390 17.75 -12.55 22.12
N ILE A 391 17.39 -13.83 21.96
CA ILE A 391 16.22 -14.43 22.58
C ILE A 391 16.70 -15.55 23.50
N ILE A 392 16.32 -15.47 24.78
CA ILE A 392 16.52 -16.55 25.74
C ILE A 392 15.19 -17.25 25.93
N GLN A 393 15.14 -18.55 25.65
CA GLN A 393 13.93 -19.37 25.72
C GLN A 393 14.11 -20.44 26.80
N LYS A 394 13.17 -20.49 27.75
CA LYS A 394 13.20 -21.43 28.87
C LYS A 394 11.81 -22.04 29.07
N GLU A 395 11.75 -23.34 29.29
CA GLU A 395 10.53 -23.94 29.82
C GLU A 395 10.33 -23.48 31.26
N VAL A 396 9.10 -23.12 31.60
CA VAL A 396 8.74 -22.61 32.92
C VAL A 396 7.47 -23.26 33.42
N THR A 397 7.17 -23.08 34.71
CA THR A 397 5.89 -23.52 35.27
C THR A 397 4.85 -22.42 35.14
N VAL A 398 3.57 -22.78 35.27
CA VAL A 398 2.48 -21.79 35.31
C VAL A 398 2.64 -20.82 36.50
N SER A 399 3.30 -21.24 37.58
CA SER A 399 3.57 -20.38 38.74
C SER A 399 4.52 -19.22 38.42
N SER A 400 5.42 -19.38 37.45
CA SER A 400 6.32 -18.32 36.98
C SER A 400 5.53 -17.14 36.43
N LEU A 401 4.40 -17.36 35.75
CA LEU A 401 3.53 -16.29 35.28
C LEU A 401 3.03 -15.41 36.44
N LYS A 402 2.59 -16.04 37.53
CA LYS A 402 2.07 -15.32 38.71
C LYS A 402 3.15 -14.42 39.33
N SER A 403 4.40 -14.91 39.38
CA SER A 403 5.51 -14.15 39.93
C SER A 403 5.76 -12.82 39.21
N TYR A 404 5.54 -12.72 37.89
CA TYR A 404 5.72 -11.47 37.15
C TYR A 404 4.61 -10.45 37.39
N PHE A 405 3.39 -10.89 37.71
CA PHE A 405 2.33 -9.98 38.12
C PHE A 405 2.58 -9.37 39.51
N GLU A 406 3.30 -10.08 40.37
CA GLU A 406 3.61 -9.66 41.73
C GLU A 406 4.97 -8.93 41.83
N ASN A 407 5.80 -9.01 40.79
CA ASN A 407 7.13 -8.41 40.79
C ASN A 407 7.09 -6.92 40.44
N PRO A 408 7.48 -6.02 41.37
CA PRO A 408 7.39 -4.58 41.15
C PRO A 408 8.33 -4.04 40.05
N ASN A 409 9.33 -4.82 39.64
CA ASN A 409 10.30 -4.43 38.61
C ASN A 409 9.76 -4.58 37.18
N TYR A 410 8.58 -5.19 37.01
CA TYR A 410 7.96 -5.42 35.72
C TYR A 410 6.58 -4.76 35.64
N ASP A 411 6.29 -4.13 34.51
CA ASP A 411 4.95 -3.66 34.17
C ASP A 411 4.27 -4.67 33.26
N TYR A 412 3.05 -5.08 33.61
CA TYR A 412 2.21 -5.86 32.71
C TYR A 412 1.77 -4.98 31.53
N VAL A 413 2.07 -5.43 30.32
CA VAL A 413 1.78 -4.68 29.10
C VAL A 413 0.44 -5.12 28.51
N LYS A 414 0.31 -6.42 28.20
CA LYS A 414 -0.85 -6.95 27.47
C LYS A 414 -0.94 -8.48 27.55
N ARG A 415 -2.11 -8.97 27.14
CA ARG A 415 -2.39 -10.38 26.87
C ARG A 415 -2.93 -10.55 25.46
N VAL A 416 -2.43 -11.57 24.78
CA VAL A 416 -2.90 -11.99 23.46
C VAL A 416 -3.32 -13.45 23.56
N GLU A 417 -4.45 -13.79 22.94
CA GLU A 417 -4.85 -15.18 22.70
C GLU A 417 -4.66 -15.50 21.21
N MET A 418 -4.24 -16.71 20.89
CA MET A 418 -4.08 -17.13 19.50
C MET A 418 -4.32 -18.64 19.34
N ILE A 419 -4.70 -19.03 18.13
CA ILE A 419 -4.72 -20.44 17.72
C ILE A 419 -3.61 -20.65 16.71
N THR A 420 -2.75 -21.62 16.98
CA THR A 420 -1.61 -21.95 16.12
C THR A 420 -1.76 -23.36 15.60
N ILE A 421 -1.84 -23.51 14.28
CA ILE A 421 -1.74 -24.79 13.59
C ILE A 421 -0.25 -25.07 13.38
N ILE A 422 0.21 -26.20 13.90
CA ILE A 422 1.63 -26.58 13.96
C ILE A 422 1.89 -27.71 12.98
N SER A 423 3.03 -27.64 12.30
CA SER A 423 3.60 -28.77 11.59
C SER A 423 4.56 -29.53 12.52
N GLU A 424 4.32 -30.83 12.75
CA GLU A 424 5.12 -31.67 13.64
C GLU A 424 6.55 -31.95 13.15
N PHE A 425 6.79 -31.90 11.84
CA PHE A 425 8.07 -32.26 11.26
C PHE A 425 8.81 -31.06 10.63
N ASP A 426 10.15 -31.07 10.74
CA ASP A 426 11.00 -30.18 9.96
C ASP A 426 10.87 -30.58 8.47
N MET A 427 10.11 -29.81 7.72
CA MET A 427 9.92 -30.03 6.29
C MET A 427 10.91 -29.15 5.53
N PRO A 428 11.50 -29.64 4.44
CA PRO A 428 12.92 -29.43 4.07
C PRO A 428 13.68 -28.30 4.82
N GLY A 429 13.96 -28.48 6.12
CA GLY A 429 14.74 -27.52 6.92
C GLY A 429 14.00 -26.27 7.41
N VAL A 430 12.68 -26.21 7.24
CA VAL A 430 11.81 -25.15 7.78
C VAL A 430 10.75 -25.69 8.74
N LYS A 431 10.43 -24.89 9.75
CA LYS A 431 9.26 -25.05 10.63
C LYS A 431 8.19 -24.04 10.24
N VAL A 432 6.99 -24.54 9.97
CA VAL A 432 5.88 -23.73 9.48
C VAL A 432 4.77 -23.71 10.52
N PHE A 433 4.30 -22.51 10.85
CA PHE A 433 3.19 -22.28 11.76
C PHE A 433 2.16 -21.38 11.10
N ILE A 434 0.88 -21.69 11.26
CA ILE A 434 -0.21 -20.84 10.80
C ILE A 434 -1.03 -20.40 11.99
N LYS A 435 -1.12 -19.09 12.17
CA LYS A 435 -1.67 -18.46 13.36
C LYS A 435 -2.95 -17.71 13.03
N ARG A 436 -3.97 -17.91 13.86
CA ARG A 436 -5.20 -17.12 13.90
C ARG A 436 -5.16 -16.22 15.12
N ILE A 437 -5.20 -14.92 14.88
CA ILE A 437 -5.12 -13.88 15.91
C ILE A 437 -6.47 -13.16 15.96
N PRO A 438 -7.04 -12.90 17.16
CA PRO A 438 -8.27 -12.15 17.30
C PRO A 438 -8.18 -10.82 16.55
N THR A 439 -9.28 -10.39 15.90
CA THR A 439 -9.41 -9.12 15.14
C THR A 439 -8.59 -8.99 13.84
N ILE A 440 -7.78 -9.99 13.47
CA ILE A 440 -7.10 -10.04 12.18
C ILE A 440 -7.92 -10.91 11.22
N ASP A 441 -8.55 -10.31 10.19
CA ASP A 441 -9.42 -11.06 9.27
C ASP A 441 -8.73 -12.24 8.56
N ASN A 442 -7.40 -12.18 8.36
CA ASN A 442 -6.63 -13.29 7.77
C ASN A 442 -5.70 -13.96 8.79
N ARG A 443 -5.04 -15.04 8.37
CA ARG A 443 -4.07 -15.79 9.19
C ARG A 443 -2.67 -15.23 9.01
N VAL A 444 -1.76 -15.60 9.92
CA VAL A 444 -0.34 -15.26 9.84
C VAL A 444 0.45 -16.56 9.64
N LEU A 445 1.30 -16.59 8.62
CA LEU A 445 2.23 -17.68 8.34
C LEU A 445 3.60 -17.29 8.90
N ASP A 446 4.11 -18.09 9.82
CA ASP A 446 5.47 -18.01 10.33
C ASP A 446 6.29 -19.19 9.82
N VAL A 447 7.50 -18.89 9.35
CA VAL A 447 8.45 -19.85 8.81
C VAL A 447 9.81 -19.61 9.46
N PHE A 448 10.30 -20.61 10.20
CA PHE A 448 11.62 -20.58 10.81
C PHE A 448 12.55 -21.56 10.10
N GLY A 449 13.79 -21.17 9.86
CA GLY A 449 14.78 -22.04 9.19
C GLY A 449 16.04 -21.28 8.80
N LYS A 450 16.92 -21.89 8.00
CA LYS A 450 18.03 -21.16 7.38
C LYS A 450 17.51 -20.34 6.20
N LYS A 451 18.16 -19.22 5.85
CA LYS A 451 17.80 -18.36 4.71
C LYS A 451 17.53 -19.14 3.40
N LYS A 452 18.38 -20.13 3.11
CA LYS A 452 18.26 -20.97 1.89
C LYS A 452 16.95 -21.78 1.89
N ASP A 453 16.64 -22.40 3.02
CA ASP A 453 15.49 -23.30 3.16
C ASP A 453 14.16 -22.52 3.13
N ILE A 454 14.12 -21.36 3.82
CA ILE A 454 12.98 -20.42 3.75
C ILE A 454 12.74 -19.97 2.31
N LYS A 455 13.80 -19.61 1.59
CA LYS A 455 13.71 -19.16 0.20
C LYS A 455 13.18 -20.26 -0.72
N GLU A 456 13.72 -21.48 -0.63
CA GLU A 456 13.26 -22.61 -1.43
C GLU A 456 11.80 -22.96 -1.15
N PHE A 457 11.38 -22.88 0.11
CA PHE A 457 9.99 -23.07 0.51
C PHE A 457 9.07 -22.02 -0.12
N LEU A 458 9.39 -20.73 0.04
CA LEU A 458 8.57 -19.63 -0.49
C LEU A 458 8.53 -19.63 -2.02
N ASP A 459 9.63 -19.95 -2.71
CA ASP A 459 9.65 -20.06 -4.17
C ASP A 459 8.68 -21.13 -4.67
N LYS A 460 8.54 -22.26 -3.96
CA LYS A 460 7.54 -23.29 -4.29
C LYS A 460 6.10 -22.81 -4.04
N ILE A 461 5.85 -22.11 -2.93
CA ILE A 461 4.54 -21.52 -2.62
C ILE A 461 4.13 -20.52 -3.71
N ILE A 462 5.03 -19.60 -4.06
CA ILE A 462 4.78 -18.56 -5.06
C ILE A 462 4.60 -19.16 -6.45
N LYS A 463 5.39 -20.18 -6.81
CA LYS A 463 5.21 -20.90 -8.07
C LYS A 463 3.84 -21.60 -8.15
N SER A 464 3.39 -22.20 -7.04
CA SER A 464 2.09 -22.87 -6.99
C SER A 464 0.94 -21.88 -7.07
N ASN A 465 1.00 -20.80 -6.29
CA ASN A 465 0.07 -19.69 -6.41
C ASN A 465 0.70 -18.41 -5.82
N PRO A 466 1.09 -17.44 -6.68
CA PRO A 466 1.81 -16.25 -6.24
C PRO A 466 0.97 -15.30 -5.38
N LYS A 467 -0.36 -15.50 -5.33
CA LYS A 467 -1.31 -14.62 -4.62
C LYS A 467 -1.65 -15.08 -3.20
N VAL A 468 -1.02 -16.16 -2.72
CA VAL A 468 -1.36 -16.80 -1.43
C VAL A 468 -0.68 -16.14 -0.25
N LEU A 469 0.56 -15.71 -0.44
CA LEU A 469 1.21 -14.79 0.48
C LEU A 469 0.44 -13.47 0.35
N LEU A 470 -0.39 -13.14 1.35
CA LEU A 470 -1.06 -11.85 1.34
C LEU A 470 -0.01 -10.77 1.53
N ASN A 471 -0.34 -9.57 1.02
CA ASN A 471 0.58 -8.50 0.67
C ASN A 471 1.24 -7.77 1.86
N LYS A 472 1.47 -8.45 2.99
CA LYS A 472 2.37 -8.01 4.05
C LYS A 472 3.36 -9.14 4.34
N VAL A 473 4.46 -9.12 3.60
CA VAL A 473 5.67 -9.89 3.89
C VAL A 473 6.49 -9.10 4.91
N THR A 474 6.76 -9.75 6.04
CA THR A 474 7.61 -9.30 7.14
C THR A 474 7.32 -7.87 7.58
N ASP A 475 6.07 -7.67 8.01
CA ASP A 475 5.71 -6.55 8.86
C ASP A 475 6.14 -6.91 10.28
N THR A 476 7.00 -6.10 10.89
CA THR A 476 7.39 -6.32 12.29
C THR A 476 6.16 -6.38 13.19
N ARG A 477 5.05 -5.69 12.84
CA ARG A 477 3.76 -5.75 13.55
C ARG A 477 3.09 -7.13 13.54
N PHE A 478 3.43 -8.02 12.61
CA PHE A 478 2.92 -9.40 12.61
C PHE A 478 3.82 -10.38 13.35
N GLU A 479 5.03 -9.97 13.73
CA GLU A 479 5.78 -10.75 14.70
C GLU A 479 5.00 -10.77 16.01
N ASP A 480 4.98 -11.94 16.66
CA ASP A 480 4.32 -12.14 17.95
C ASP A 480 4.63 -11.05 18.98
N GLU A 481 5.79 -10.43 18.89
CA GLU A 481 6.31 -9.48 19.87
C GLU A 481 5.68 -8.07 19.73
N ASN A 482 5.19 -7.70 18.54
CA ASN A 482 4.82 -6.32 18.19
C ASN A 482 3.32 -6.08 18.01
N PHE A 483 2.46 -6.96 18.53
CA PHE A 483 1.00 -6.75 18.58
C PHE A 483 0.58 -5.72 19.65
N THR A 484 1.19 -4.54 19.66
CA THR A 484 1.28 -3.62 20.82
C THR A 484 -0.01 -2.94 21.24
N ASP A 485 -1.00 -2.84 20.35
CA ASP A 485 -2.05 -1.83 20.54
C ASP A 485 -3.33 -2.37 21.19
N TYR A 486 -3.40 -3.66 21.52
CA TYR A 486 -4.66 -4.28 21.96
C TYR A 486 -4.49 -5.40 23.01
N ASN A 487 -5.40 -5.41 24.00
CA ASN A 487 -5.66 -6.58 24.84
C ASN A 487 -6.63 -7.51 24.10
N LEU A 488 -6.09 -8.44 23.33
CA LEU A 488 -6.85 -9.31 22.42
C LEU A 488 -7.33 -10.59 23.13
N ARG A 489 -8.62 -10.89 23.01
CA ARG A 489 -9.25 -12.11 23.54
C ARG A 489 -10.28 -12.65 22.55
N PHE A 490 -10.49 -13.96 22.57
CA PHE A 490 -11.57 -14.58 21.82
C PHE A 490 -12.92 -14.40 22.55
N ALA A 491 -13.99 -14.15 21.78
CA ALA A 491 -15.34 -14.06 22.32
C ALA A 491 -15.96 -15.45 22.59
N ASP A 492 -15.68 -16.42 21.71
CA ASP A 492 -16.08 -17.83 21.85
C ASP A 492 -14.97 -18.73 21.32
N ILE A 493 -14.30 -19.47 22.20
CA ILE A 493 -13.18 -20.35 21.84
C ILE A 493 -13.63 -21.62 21.12
N ASN A 494 -14.83 -22.11 21.42
CA ASN A 494 -15.32 -23.39 20.87
C ASN A 494 -15.70 -23.24 19.40
N ALA A 495 -16.39 -22.15 19.06
CA ALA A 495 -16.73 -21.84 17.67
C ALA A 495 -15.49 -21.76 16.76
N ILE A 496 -14.39 -21.19 17.26
CA ILE A 496 -13.15 -21.05 16.50
C ILE A 496 -12.43 -22.40 16.37
N ILE A 497 -12.41 -23.21 17.43
CA ILE A 497 -11.87 -24.57 17.37
C ILE A 497 -12.63 -25.39 16.31
N GLU A 498 -13.96 -25.32 16.29
CA GLU A 498 -14.76 -26.00 15.26
C GLU A 498 -14.47 -25.51 13.83
N GLU A 499 -14.28 -24.20 13.64
CA GLU A 499 -13.89 -23.62 12.35
C GLU A 499 -12.53 -24.14 11.88
N GLU A 500 -11.52 -24.12 12.75
CA GLU A 500 -10.17 -24.57 12.39
C GLU A 500 -10.13 -26.09 12.18
N LEU A 501 -10.94 -26.88 12.91
CA LEU A 501 -11.11 -28.31 12.64
C LEU A 501 -11.77 -28.57 11.28
N LYS A 502 -12.74 -27.75 10.86
CA LYS A 502 -13.32 -27.83 9.52
C LYS A 502 -12.29 -27.54 8.43
N ILE A 503 -11.43 -26.52 8.65
CA ILE A 503 -10.32 -26.19 7.72
C ILE A 503 -9.29 -27.32 7.69
N PHE A 504 -8.97 -27.91 8.83
CA PHE A 504 -8.12 -29.07 8.92
C PHE A 504 -8.66 -30.26 8.10
N ASN A 505 -9.97 -30.51 8.16
CA ASN A 505 -10.58 -31.56 7.34
C ASN A 505 -10.47 -31.29 5.83
N ILE A 506 -10.36 -30.04 5.39
CA ILE A 506 -10.09 -29.69 3.96
C ILE A 506 -8.64 -30.02 3.57
N LEU A 507 -7.72 -30.07 4.54
CA LEU A 507 -6.31 -30.41 4.33
C LEU A 507 -6.07 -31.92 4.18
N LYS A 508 -6.96 -32.77 4.68
CA LYS A 508 -7.02 -34.22 4.37
C LYS A 508 -7.25 -34.43 2.88
#